data_AF-A0AA39IAD1-F1
#
_entry.id   AF-A0AA39IAD1-F1
#
_cell.length_a   1.000
_cell.length_b   1.000
_cell.length_c   1.000
_cell.angle_alpha   90.00
_cell.angle_beta   90.00
_cell.angle_gamma   90.00
#
_symmetry.space_group_name_H-M   'P 1'
#
loop_
_entity.id
_entity.type
_entity.pdbx_description
1 polymer ?
#
loop_
_entity_poly.entity_id
_entity_poly.type
_entity_poly.pdbx_seq_one_letter_code
_entity_poly.pdbx_strand_id
1 'polypeptide(L)'
;MAVQSLVDKCVIDLAINYKSPIYGIPFYLLHRIMMCRASLEILAEQYHNCLDLQKNASKIHFKPNGMIALSATLKNLPPAHRLMFALRTEEDFNNEELFKQLSPKDKRWFLDVSREDTIVRINWLLLMGCVYEIGPELFDAVNICVERKAVTTLGKLLSSIEVLSPWLASWIMGNLPTQTSMEMRMWIESFLSQLLENP
;
A
#
# COMPACT_ATOMS: atom_id res chain seq x y z
N MET A 1 9.99 6.49 22.63
CA MET A 1 8.71 6.73 21.92
C MET A 1 8.44 8.23 21.97
N ALA A 2 8.21 8.88 20.82
CA ALA A 2 7.86 10.29 20.81
C ALA A 2 6.47 10.47 21.43
N VAL A 3 6.34 11.38 22.40
CA VAL A 3 5.07 11.70 23.05
C VAL A 3 4.24 12.53 22.07
N GLN A 4 3.01 12.10 21.81
CA GLN A 4 2.06 12.83 20.96
C GLN A 4 1.78 14.21 21.57
N SER A 5 1.99 15.28 20.78
CA SER A 5 1.81 16.64 21.28
C SER A 5 0.34 16.95 21.56
N LEU A 6 0.08 17.97 22.40
CA LEU A 6 -1.30 18.44 22.64
C LEU A 6 -1.96 18.89 21.33
N VAL A 7 -1.20 19.54 20.46
CA VAL A 7 -1.67 19.97 19.13
C VAL A 7 -2.10 18.78 18.29
N ASP A 8 -1.31 17.70 18.27
CA ASP A 8 -1.65 16.49 17.51
C ASP A 8 -2.93 15.84 18.02
N LYS A 9 -3.12 15.78 19.34
CA LYS A 9 -4.37 15.28 19.95
C LYS A 9 -5.58 16.10 19.52
N CYS A 10 -5.47 17.43 19.55
CA CYS A 10 -6.55 18.31 19.10
C CYS A 10 -6.84 18.15 17.60
N VAL A 11 -5.81 18.01 16.76
CA VAL A 11 -5.99 17.78 15.32
C VAL A 11 -6.73 16.46 15.06
N ILE A 12 -6.35 15.38 15.74
CA ILE A 12 -7.01 14.08 15.60
C ILE A 12 -8.46 14.13 16.08
N ASP A 13 -8.69 14.74 17.25
CA ASP A 13 -10.03 14.87 17.82
C ASP A 13 -10.97 15.66 16.88
N LEU A 14 -10.49 16.79 16.35
CA LEU A 14 -11.24 17.58 15.36
C LEU A 14 -11.43 16.83 14.03
N ALA A 15 -10.44 16.06 13.60
CA ALA A 15 -10.54 15.28 12.36
C ALA A 15 -11.58 14.16 12.49
N ILE A 16 -11.68 13.50 13.66
CA ILE A 16 -12.62 12.40 13.95
C ILE A 16 -14.04 12.93 14.23
N ASN A 17 -14.17 13.95 15.09
CA ASN A 17 -15.47 14.29 15.68
C ASN A 17 -16.21 15.43 14.97
N TYR A 18 -15.51 16.30 14.22
CA TYR A 18 -16.12 17.52 13.70
C TYR A 18 -16.56 17.38 12.24
N LYS A 19 -17.85 17.16 11.97
CA LYS A 19 -18.35 17.04 10.57
C LYS A 19 -18.63 18.37 9.87
N SER A 20 -18.64 19.47 10.60
CA SER A 20 -18.95 20.82 10.10
C SER A 20 -17.70 21.61 9.70
N PRO A 21 -17.81 22.63 8.83
CA PRO A 21 -16.71 23.55 8.54
C PRO A 21 -16.21 24.19 9.84
N ILE A 22 -14.89 24.15 10.04
CA ILE A 22 -14.25 24.69 11.24
C ILE A 22 -13.82 26.12 10.97
N TYR A 23 -14.56 27.08 11.53
CA TYR A 23 -14.29 28.52 11.35
C TYR A 23 -13.31 29.03 12.41
N GLY A 24 -12.56 30.08 12.09
CA GLY A 24 -11.65 30.76 13.03
C GLY A 24 -10.35 30.00 13.34
N ILE A 25 -10.08 28.89 12.66
CA ILE A 25 -8.82 28.16 12.80
C ILE A 25 -7.75 28.74 11.87
N PRO A 26 -6.51 28.95 12.35
CA PRO A 26 -5.38 29.32 11.49
C PRO A 26 -5.22 28.36 10.30
N PHE A 27 -4.93 28.91 9.11
CA PHE A 27 -4.85 28.14 7.87
C PHE A 27 -3.97 26.88 7.98
N TYR A 28 -2.83 26.96 8.65
CA TYR A 28 -1.93 25.82 8.82
C TYR A 28 -2.56 24.65 9.62
N LEU A 29 -3.37 24.94 10.64
CA LEU A 29 -4.08 23.93 11.42
C LEU A 29 -5.25 23.37 10.62
N LEU A 30 -5.98 24.22 9.90
CA LEU A 30 -7.06 23.78 9.03
C LEU A 30 -6.55 22.78 7.98
N HIS A 31 -5.43 23.12 7.32
CA HIS A 31 -4.78 22.22 6.37
C HIS A 31 -4.36 20.89 7.02
N ARG A 32 -3.75 20.92 8.21
CA ARG A 32 -3.38 19.68 8.95
C ARG A 32 -4.60 18.83 9.31
N ILE A 33 -5.70 19.44 9.73
CA ILE A 33 -6.96 18.72 10.05
C ILE A 33 -7.53 18.07 8.78
N MET A 34 -7.54 18.78 7.65
CA MET A 34 -8.02 18.23 6.38
C MET A 34 -7.17 17.05 5.89
N MET A 35 -5.85 17.17 5.94
CA MET A 35 -4.94 16.07 5.59
C MET A 35 -5.08 14.87 6.53
N CYS A 36 -5.27 15.14 7.83
CA CYS A 36 -5.55 14.11 8.83
C CYS A 36 -6.86 13.39 8.51
N ARG A 37 -7.94 14.12 8.22
CA ARG A 37 -9.25 13.53 7.88
C ARG A 37 -9.16 12.62 6.66
N ALA A 38 -8.56 13.08 5.56
CA ALA A 38 -8.40 12.25 4.37
C ALA A 38 -7.63 10.95 4.68
N SER A 39 -6.59 11.05 5.52
CA SER A 39 -5.83 9.87 5.97
C SER A 39 -6.66 8.93 6.86
N LEU A 40 -7.51 9.49 7.74
CA LEU A 40 -8.40 8.73 8.61
C LEU A 40 -9.52 8.03 7.85
N GLU A 41 -10.06 8.66 6.80
CA GLU A 41 -11.09 8.08 5.94
C GLU A 41 -10.55 6.82 5.24
N ILE A 42 -9.36 6.89 4.66
CA ILE A 42 -8.68 5.75 4.04
C ILE A 42 -8.43 4.64 5.09
N LEU A 43 -7.97 5.02 6.29
CA LEU A 43 -7.76 4.07 7.39
C LEU A 43 -9.06 3.40 7.83
N ALA A 44 -10.15 4.15 7.98
CA ALA A 44 -11.45 3.62 8.39
C ALA A 44 -11.99 2.66 7.34
N GLU A 45 -11.97 3.03 6.06
CA GLU A 45 -12.43 2.18 4.97
C GLU A 45 -11.69 0.83 4.97
N GLN A 46 -10.36 0.87 5.07
CA GLN A 46 -9.53 -0.33 5.00
C GLN A 46 -9.49 -1.15 6.29
N TYR A 47 -9.70 -0.54 7.47
CA TYR A 47 -9.46 -1.16 8.78
C TYR A 47 -10.62 -1.08 9.77
N HIS A 48 -11.84 -0.72 9.35
CA HIS A 48 -13.01 -0.63 10.24
C HIS A 48 -13.21 -1.87 11.15
N ASN A 49 -12.80 -3.06 10.68
CA ASN A 49 -12.91 -4.32 11.42
C ASN A 49 -11.90 -4.49 12.57
N CYS A 50 -10.80 -3.73 12.57
CA CYS A 50 -9.70 -3.91 13.53
C CYS A 50 -9.15 -2.61 14.13
N LEU A 51 -9.56 -1.46 13.61
CA LEU A 51 -9.17 -0.14 14.09
C LEU A 51 -10.42 0.70 14.36
N ASP A 52 -10.71 0.90 15.65
CA ASP A 52 -11.74 1.84 16.08
C ASP A 52 -11.07 3.21 16.26
N LEU A 53 -11.29 4.12 15.30
CA LEU A 53 -10.63 5.43 15.29
C LEU A 53 -10.87 6.22 16.58
N GLN A 54 -12.07 6.14 17.16
CA GLN A 54 -12.39 6.84 18.41
C GLN A 54 -11.64 6.23 19.60
N LYS A 55 -11.66 4.91 19.74
CA LYS A 55 -10.95 4.22 20.84
C LYS A 55 -9.44 4.19 20.65
N ASN A 56 -8.94 4.45 19.45
CA ASN A 56 -7.53 4.34 19.11
C ASN A 56 -6.89 5.68 18.71
N ALA A 57 -7.56 6.82 18.90
CA ALA A 57 -7.04 8.16 18.60
C ALA A 57 -5.65 8.43 19.20
N SER A 58 -5.38 7.94 20.43
CA SER A 58 -4.08 8.09 21.11
C SER A 58 -2.93 7.29 20.48
N LYS A 59 -3.26 6.32 19.60
CA LYS A 59 -2.29 5.51 18.86
C LYS A 59 -1.99 6.09 17.47
N ILE A 60 -2.66 7.18 17.06
CA ILE A 60 -2.47 7.79 15.75
C ILE A 60 -1.26 8.72 15.81
N HIS A 61 -0.26 8.41 14.99
CA HIS A 61 0.99 9.15 14.93
C HIS A 61 1.03 9.98 13.66
N PHE A 62 1.66 11.16 13.70
CA PHE A 62 1.90 11.99 12.52
C PHE A 62 3.35 11.87 12.04
N LYS A 63 3.53 11.93 10.72
CA LYS A 63 4.80 12.26 10.07
C LYS A 63 5.06 13.77 10.23
N PRO A 64 6.31 14.25 10.09
CA PRO A 64 6.63 15.68 10.19
C PRO A 64 5.85 16.59 9.22
N ASN A 65 5.40 16.04 8.10
CA ASN A 65 4.57 16.74 7.11
C ASN A 65 3.07 16.81 7.47
N GLY A 66 2.66 16.30 8.64
CA GLY A 66 1.27 16.32 9.12
C GLY A 66 0.38 15.20 8.59
N MET A 67 0.89 14.28 7.76
CA MET A 67 0.18 13.06 7.38
C MET A 67 0.26 12.01 8.48
N ILE A 68 -0.65 11.03 8.50
CA ILE A 68 -0.57 9.93 9.46
C ILE A 68 0.65 9.06 9.15
N ALA A 69 1.47 8.80 10.17
CA ALA A 69 2.53 7.80 10.15
C ALA A 69 1.88 6.42 10.33
N LEU A 70 1.49 5.81 9.21
CA LEU A 70 0.76 4.54 9.18
C LEU A 70 1.56 3.42 9.86
N SER A 71 2.85 3.30 9.58
CA SER A 71 3.72 2.29 10.21
C SER A 71 3.76 2.38 11.75
N ALA A 72 3.82 3.59 12.30
CA ALA A 72 3.75 3.82 13.74
C ALA A 72 2.34 3.58 14.29
N THR A 73 1.30 4.04 13.56
CA THR A 73 -0.11 3.94 13.96
C THR A 73 -0.59 2.50 14.05
N LEU A 74 -0.16 1.67 13.10
CA LEU A 74 -0.58 0.27 12.97
C LEU A 74 0.34 -0.70 13.73
N LYS A 75 1.41 -0.23 14.38
CA LYS A 75 2.42 -1.09 15.03
C LYS A 75 1.82 -2.07 16.04
N ASN A 76 0.74 -1.67 16.71
CA ASN A 76 0.07 -2.46 17.76
C ASN A 76 -1.13 -3.26 17.25
N LEU A 77 -1.41 -3.26 15.93
CA LEU A 77 -2.41 -4.13 15.36
C LEU A 77 -1.92 -5.58 15.32
N PRO A 78 -2.84 -6.57 15.28
CA PRO A 78 -2.46 -7.97 15.11
C PRO A 78 -1.57 -8.14 13.86
N PRO A 79 -0.52 -8.99 13.91
CA PRO A 79 0.45 -9.11 12.82
C PRO A 79 -0.18 -9.41 11.45
N ALA A 80 -1.28 -10.16 11.41
CA ALA A 80 -2.00 -10.49 10.17
C ALA A 80 -2.55 -9.24 9.47
N HIS A 81 -3.12 -8.32 10.25
CA HIS A 81 -3.67 -7.07 9.73
C HIS A 81 -2.55 -6.12 9.28
N ARG A 82 -1.43 -6.12 10.00
CA ARG A 82 -0.23 -5.35 9.63
C ARG A 82 0.36 -5.85 8.31
N LEU A 83 0.45 -7.17 8.13
CA LEU A 83 0.95 -7.77 6.90
C LEU A 83 0.02 -7.47 5.71
N MET A 84 -1.29 -7.64 5.88
CA MET A 84 -2.27 -7.26 4.86
C MET A 84 -2.13 -5.80 4.43
N PHE A 85 -1.95 -4.89 5.39
CA PHE A 85 -1.72 -3.47 5.11
C PHE A 85 -0.43 -3.25 4.32
N ALA A 86 0.69 -3.77 4.83
CA ALA A 86 1.99 -3.61 4.22
C ALA A 86 1.99 -4.04 2.74
N LEU A 87 1.34 -5.16 2.45
CA LEU A 87 1.22 -5.68 1.09
C LEU A 87 0.20 -4.92 0.22
N ARG A 88 -0.82 -4.27 0.81
CA ARG A 88 -1.81 -3.48 0.05
C ARG A 88 -1.31 -2.08 -0.29
N THR A 89 -0.53 -1.47 0.59
CA THR A 89 -0.07 -0.07 0.45
C THR A 89 1.41 0.05 0.10
N GLU A 90 2.07 -1.07 -0.19
CA GLU A 90 3.51 -1.13 -0.52
C GLU A 90 4.40 -0.54 0.59
N GLU A 91 3.93 -0.51 1.83
CA GLU A 91 4.69 0.04 2.96
C GLU A 91 5.81 -0.92 3.37
N ASP A 92 6.98 -0.35 3.63
CA ASP A 92 8.20 -1.09 3.92
C ASP A 92 8.23 -1.55 5.39
N PHE A 93 7.54 -2.65 5.65
CA PHE A 93 7.71 -3.43 6.88
C PHE A 93 8.55 -4.67 6.58
N ASN A 94 9.13 -5.27 7.62
CA ASN A 94 9.70 -6.62 7.53
C ASN A 94 8.58 -7.67 7.37
N ASN A 95 8.03 -7.76 6.16
CA ASN A 95 6.85 -8.54 5.84
C ASN A 95 7.09 -10.05 6.01
N GLU A 96 8.30 -10.53 5.71
CA GLU A 96 8.67 -11.93 5.98
C GLU A 96 8.61 -12.26 7.48
N GLU A 97 9.16 -11.37 8.31
CA GLU A 97 9.14 -11.55 9.76
C GLU A 97 7.71 -11.48 10.30
N LEU A 98 6.90 -10.54 9.81
CA LEU A 98 5.48 -10.45 10.16
C LEU A 98 4.74 -11.74 9.81
N PHE A 99 4.99 -12.32 8.63
CA PHE A 99 4.38 -13.60 8.25
C PHE A 99 4.85 -14.76 9.14
N LYS A 100 6.14 -14.82 9.47
CA LYS A 100 6.71 -15.85 10.37
C LYS A 100 6.06 -15.80 11.76
N GLN A 101 5.71 -14.62 12.25
CA GLN A 101 5.05 -14.39 13.55
C GLN A 101 3.56 -14.77 13.58
N LEU A 102 2.93 -15.02 12.42
CA LEU A 102 1.50 -15.38 12.37
C LEU A 102 1.22 -16.73 13.00
N SER A 103 0.15 -16.80 13.80
CA SER A 103 -0.40 -18.07 14.26
C SER A 103 -0.91 -18.91 13.09
N PRO A 104 -1.04 -20.24 13.21
CA PRO A 104 -1.61 -21.07 12.14
C PRO A 104 -3.01 -20.63 11.70
N LYS A 105 -3.82 -20.12 12.64
CA LYS A 105 -5.15 -19.56 12.37
C LYS A 105 -5.05 -18.28 11.53
N ASP A 106 -4.16 -17.38 11.90
CA ASP A 106 -3.97 -16.11 11.19
C ASP A 106 -3.36 -16.30 9.80
N LYS A 107 -2.47 -17.30 9.63
CA LYS A 107 -1.96 -17.67 8.31
C LYS A 107 -3.07 -18.14 7.38
N ARG A 108 -3.97 -18.99 7.87
CA ARG A 108 -5.14 -19.43 7.06
C ARG A 108 -6.02 -18.26 6.68
N TRP A 109 -6.39 -17.42 7.65
CA TRP A 109 -7.17 -16.22 7.38
C TRP A 109 -6.49 -15.30 6.36
N PHE A 110 -5.18 -15.05 6.49
CA PHE A 110 -4.41 -14.23 5.56
C PHE A 110 -4.40 -14.83 4.14
N LEU A 111 -4.24 -16.15 4.02
CA LEU A 111 -4.28 -16.84 2.73
C LEU A 111 -5.67 -16.81 2.09
N ASP A 112 -6.73 -16.90 2.88
CA ASP A 112 -8.10 -16.81 2.39
C ASP A 112 -8.40 -15.39 1.88
N VAL A 113 -8.05 -14.36 2.65
CA VAL A 113 -8.27 -12.95 2.25
C VAL A 113 -7.37 -12.54 1.08
N SER A 114 -6.12 -13.00 1.04
CA SER A 114 -5.22 -12.68 -0.09
C SER A 114 -5.66 -13.32 -1.41
N ARG A 115 -6.53 -14.33 -1.41
CA ARG A 115 -7.13 -14.85 -2.65
C ARG A 115 -8.15 -13.89 -3.25
N GLU A 116 -8.85 -13.12 -2.41
CA GLU A 116 -9.85 -12.14 -2.85
C GLU A 116 -9.20 -10.80 -3.21
N ASP A 117 -8.08 -10.46 -2.56
CA ASP A 117 -7.33 -9.24 -2.84
C ASP A 117 -6.11 -9.51 -3.73
N THR A 118 -6.28 -9.31 -5.03
CA THR A 118 -5.25 -9.68 -6.01
C THR A 118 -3.95 -8.88 -5.86
N ILE A 119 -3.98 -7.61 -5.41
CA ILE A 119 -2.73 -6.86 -5.23
C ILE A 119 -1.94 -7.41 -4.04
N VAL A 120 -2.64 -7.78 -2.96
CA VAL A 120 -2.02 -8.44 -1.81
C VAL A 120 -1.46 -9.80 -2.22
N ARG A 121 -2.19 -10.56 -3.05
CA ARG A 121 -1.72 -11.84 -3.58
C ARG A 121 -0.41 -11.71 -4.35
N ILE A 122 -0.33 -10.75 -5.26
CA ILE A 122 0.86 -10.50 -6.08
C ILE A 122 2.04 -10.13 -5.17
N ASN A 123 1.86 -9.16 -4.28
CA ASN A 123 2.90 -8.75 -3.34
C ASN A 123 3.34 -9.88 -2.40
N TRP A 124 2.42 -10.75 -1.99
CA TRP A 124 2.73 -11.94 -1.21
C TRP A 124 3.59 -12.94 -1.99
N LEU A 125 3.21 -13.26 -3.23
CA LEU A 125 3.98 -14.19 -4.07
C LEU A 125 5.39 -13.66 -4.34
N LEU A 126 5.51 -12.36 -4.64
CA LEU A 126 6.81 -11.70 -4.82
C LEU A 126 7.66 -11.74 -3.54
N LEU A 127 7.05 -11.53 -2.37
CA LEU A 127 7.73 -11.66 -1.08
C LEU A 127 8.26 -13.08 -0.83
N MET A 128 7.53 -14.10 -1.30
CA MET A 128 7.95 -15.49 -1.18
C MET A 128 9.00 -15.91 -2.22
N GLY A 129 9.47 -14.98 -3.06
CA GLY A 129 10.44 -15.25 -4.11
C GLY A 129 9.84 -16.03 -5.27
N CYS A 130 8.51 -16.00 -5.45
CA CYS A 130 7.89 -16.60 -6.62
C CYS A 130 8.28 -15.80 -7.86
N VAL A 131 8.77 -16.53 -8.86
CA VAL A 131 9.08 -16.02 -10.19
C VAL A 131 7.87 -16.22 -11.08
N TYR A 132 7.53 -15.21 -11.87
CA TYR A 132 6.44 -15.30 -12.83
C TYR A 132 6.98 -15.74 -14.20
N GLU A 133 6.50 -16.89 -14.67
CA GLU A 133 6.75 -17.37 -16.03
C GLU A 133 5.90 -16.60 -17.05
N ILE A 134 6.30 -16.69 -18.32
CA ILE A 134 5.52 -16.12 -19.43
C ILE A 134 4.19 -16.86 -19.54
N GLY A 135 3.09 -16.16 -19.25
CA GLY A 135 1.75 -16.73 -19.34
C GLY A 135 0.65 -15.77 -18.90
N PRO A 136 -0.61 -16.24 -18.88
CA PRO A 136 -1.77 -15.43 -18.48
C PRO A 136 -1.64 -14.84 -17.08
N GLU A 137 -1.01 -15.56 -16.15
CA GLU A 137 -0.88 -15.10 -14.76
C GLU A 137 0.03 -13.88 -14.62
N LEU A 138 1.15 -13.84 -15.35
CA LEU A 138 2.02 -12.66 -15.41
C LEU A 138 1.26 -11.46 -16.01
N PHE A 139 0.48 -11.71 -17.06
CA PHE A 139 -0.28 -10.67 -17.73
C PHE A 139 -1.35 -10.07 -16.83
N ASP A 140 -2.14 -10.92 -16.17
CA ASP A 140 -3.15 -10.49 -15.21
C ASP A 140 -2.50 -9.71 -14.08
N ALA A 141 -1.34 -10.15 -13.58
CA ALA A 141 -0.61 -9.43 -12.55
C ALA A 141 -0.13 -8.04 -13.01
N VAL A 142 0.44 -7.93 -14.21
CA VAL A 142 0.87 -6.64 -14.79
C VAL A 142 -0.32 -5.70 -14.94
N ASN A 143 -1.43 -6.17 -15.53
CA ASN A 143 -2.63 -5.35 -15.72
C ASN A 143 -3.18 -4.82 -14.40
N ILE A 144 -3.28 -5.69 -13.39
CA ILE A 144 -3.77 -5.30 -12.08
C ILE A 144 -2.87 -4.23 -11.45
N CYS A 145 -1.55 -4.38 -11.57
CA CYS A 145 -0.63 -3.36 -11.05
C CYS A 145 -0.79 -2.02 -11.78
N VAL A 146 -0.98 -2.05 -13.10
CA VAL A 146 -1.20 -0.86 -13.91
C VAL A 146 -2.52 -0.16 -13.57
N GLU A 147 -3.62 -0.91 -13.51
CA GLU A 147 -4.95 -0.39 -13.16
C GLU A 147 -4.99 0.21 -11.75
N ARG A 148 -4.30 -0.45 -10.80
CA ARG A 148 -4.19 0.01 -9.40
C ARG A 148 -3.14 1.11 -9.22
N LYS A 149 -2.37 1.46 -10.27
CA LYS A 149 -1.22 2.38 -10.20
C LYS A 149 -0.20 1.96 -9.13
N ALA A 150 -0.03 0.64 -8.93
CA ALA A 150 0.89 0.03 -7.98
C ALA A 150 2.29 -0.06 -8.60
N VAL A 151 2.95 1.10 -8.73
CA VAL A 151 4.22 1.24 -9.46
C VAL A 151 5.33 0.41 -8.82
N THR A 152 5.40 0.38 -7.49
CA THR A 152 6.44 -0.38 -6.78
C THR A 152 6.22 -1.88 -6.95
N THR A 153 4.98 -2.35 -6.81
CA THR A 153 4.64 -3.75 -7.07
C THR A 153 4.93 -4.13 -8.52
N LEU A 154 4.60 -3.27 -9.50
CA LEU A 154 4.90 -3.52 -10.90
C LEU A 154 6.41 -3.65 -11.14
N GLY A 155 7.22 -2.76 -10.56
CA GLY A 155 8.68 -2.85 -10.66
C GLY A 155 9.21 -4.17 -10.12
N LYS A 156 8.78 -4.56 -8.91
CA LYS A 156 9.15 -5.85 -8.30
C LYS A 156 8.71 -7.04 -9.16
N LEU A 157 7.50 -6.99 -9.71
CA LEU A 157 6.97 -8.01 -10.60
C LEU A 157 7.83 -8.17 -11.85
N LEU A 158 8.12 -7.07 -12.54
CA LEU A 158 8.94 -7.09 -13.76
C LEU A 158 10.37 -7.56 -13.49
N SER A 159 10.96 -7.17 -12.35
CA SER A 159 12.27 -7.66 -11.92
C SER A 159 12.27 -9.13 -11.48
N SER A 160 11.11 -9.71 -11.18
CA SER A 160 10.99 -11.13 -10.80
C SER A 160 10.87 -12.08 -11.99
N ILE A 161 10.77 -11.57 -13.21
CA ILE A 161 10.66 -12.39 -14.43
C ILE A 161 11.98 -13.10 -14.69
N GLU A 162 11.95 -14.43 -14.80
CA GLU A 162 13.15 -15.27 -14.94
C GLU A 162 14.00 -14.92 -16.17
N VAL A 163 13.34 -14.70 -17.30
CA VAL A 163 13.99 -14.42 -18.58
C VAL A 163 13.24 -13.30 -19.28
N LEU A 164 13.68 -12.06 -19.05
CA LEU A 164 13.18 -10.92 -19.80
C LEU A 164 13.84 -10.90 -21.19
N SER A 165 13.03 -11.06 -22.24
CA SER A 165 13.48 -10.95 -23.63
C SER A 165 12.90 -9.71 -24.30
N PRO A 166 13.53 -9.17 -25.37
CA PRO A 166 12.97 -8.06 -26.13
C PRO A 166 11.56 -8.35 -26.68
N TRP A 167 11.30 -9.61 -27.03
CA TRP A 167 9.97 -10.05 -27.45
C TRP A 167 8.96 -9.94 -26.30
N LEU A 168 9.31 -10.42 -25.10
CA LEU A 168 8.43 -10.32 -23.93
C LEU A 168 8.17 -8.87 -23.54
N ALA A 169 9.20 -8.02 -23.56
CA ALA A 169 9.05 -6.59 -23.29
C ALA A 169 8.10 -5.90 -24.28
N SER A 170 8.26 -6.18 -25.58
CA SER A 170 7.36 -5.68 -26.63
C SER A 170 5.93 -6.21 -26.44
N TRP A 171 5.79 -7.48 -26.06
CA TRP A 171 4.50 -8.09 -25.77
C TRP A 171 3.81 -7.45 -24.56
N ILE A 172 4.52 -7.20 -23.45
CA ILE A 172 4.00 -6.48 -22.28
C ILE A 172 3.48 -5.10 -22.72
N MET A 173 4.30 -4.33 -23.43
CA MET A 173 3.92 -2.99 -23.91
C MET A 173 2.71 -3.00 -24.83
N GLY A 174 2.62 -3.99 -25.71
CA GLY A 174 1.51 -4.17 -26.65
C GLY A 174 0.18 -4.55 -26.01
N ASN A 175 0.21 -5.19 -24.84
CA ASN A 175 -1.00 -5.65 -24.14
C ASN A 175 -1.38 -4.77 -22.93
N LEU A 176 -0.68 -3.66 -22.67
CA LEU A 176 -1.09 -2.73 -21.62
C LEU A 176 -2.51 -2.20 -21.85
N PRO A 177 -3.35 -2.05 -20.80
CA PRO A 177 -4.71 -1.56 -20.93
C PRO A 177 -4.77 -0.24 -21.70
N THR A 178 -5.79 -0.05 -22.54
CA THR A 178 -5.95 1.16 -23.36
C THR A 178 -6.03 2.42 -22.51
N GLN A 179 -6.59 2.32 -21.30
CA GLN A 179 -6.67 3.41 -20.32
C GLN A 179 -5.36 3.72 -19.58
N THR A 180 -4.28 2.99 -19.84
CA THR A 180 -2.97 3.24 -19.21
C THR A 180 -2.46 4.63 -19.60
N SER A 181 -2.13 5.46 -18.62
CA SER A 181 -1.63 6.82 -18.88
C SER A 181 -0.31 6.79 -19.63
N MET A 182 -0.05 7.86 -20.39
CA MET A 182 1.22 8.01 -21.12
C MET A 182 2.43 7.96 -20.18
N GLU A 183 2.33 8.62 -19.01
CA GLU A 183 3.37 8.62 -17.98
C GLU A 183 3.71 7.20 -17.51
N MET A 184 2.68 6.37 -17.25
CA MET A 184 2.88 4.99 -16.81
C MET A 184 3.48 4.14 -17.93
N ARG A 185 3.02 4.30 -19.18
CA ARG A 185 3.60 3.62 -20.35
C ARG A 185 5.09 3.95 -20.51
N MET A 186 5.45 5.22 -20.44
CA MET A 186 6.85 5.67 -20.53
C MET A 186 7.69 5.13 -19.37
N TRP A 187 7.14 5.07 -18.16
CA TRP A 187 7.84 4.49 -17.01
C TRP A 187 8.11 2.99 -17.23
N ILE A 188 7.12 2.22 -17.68
CA ILE A 188 7.27 0.79 -17.96
C ILE A 188 8.29 0.56 -19.07
N GLU A 189 8.22 1.31 -20.17
CA GLU A 189 9.15 1.19 -21.29
C GLU A 189 10.61 1.46 -20.87
N SER A 190 10.81 2.52 -20.10
CA SER A 190 12.13 2.88 -19.55
C SER A 190 12.64 1.79 -18.61
N PHE A 191 11.79 1.28 -17.71
CA PHE A 191 12.15 0.24 -16.76
C PHE A 191 12.52 -1.09 -17.46
N LEU A 192 11.73 -1.52 -18.44
CA LEU A 192 12.01 -2.73 -19.22
C LEU A 192 13.31 -2.61 -20.02
N SER A 193 13.58 -1.44 -20.60
CA SER A 193 14.83 -1.18 -21.32
C SER A 193 16.05 -1.31 -20.39
N GLN A 194 15.98 -0.76 -19.17
CA GLN A 194 17.04 -0.87 -18.17
C GLN A 194 17.31 -2.32 -17.74
N LEU A 195 16.25 -3.14 -17.59
CA LEU A 195 16.38 -4.55 -17.27
C LEU A 195 16.99 -5.37 -18.42
N LEU A 196 16.67 -5.03 -19.67
CA LEU A 196 17.26 -5.68 -20.84
C LEU A 196 18.74 -5.35 -21.03
N GLU A 197 19.17 -4.16 -20.60
CA GLU A 197 20.56 -3.72 -20.65
C GLU A 197 21.41 -4.30 -19.49
N ASN A 198 20.77 -4.67 -18.37
CA ASN A 198 21.41 -5.22 -17.18
C ASN A 198 20.73 -6.54 -16.75
N PRO A 199 20.95 -7.64 -17.49
CA PRO A 199 20.32 -8.93 -17.23
C PRO A 199 20.76 -9.58 -15.91
#